data_AF-A0A7R9BMH5-F1
#
_entry.id   AF-A0A7R9BMH5-F1
#
_cell.length_a   1.000
_cell.length_b   1.000
_cell.length_c   1.000
_cell.angle_alpha   90.00
_cell.angle_beta   90.00
_cell.angle_gamma   90.00
#
_symmetry.space_group_name_H-M   'P 1'
#
loop_
_entity.id
_entity.type
_entity.pdbx_description
1 polymer ?
#
loop_
_entity_poly.entity_id
_entity_poly.type
_entity_poly.pdbx_seq_one_letter_code
_entity_poly.pdbx_strand_id
1 'polypeptide(L)'
;MNFFFDFTDREFGPIKPAVLTDSDTRARATVMNIRSISSGTNVVCLTDLSSYTLDYFSSANLTSTSQKDQVVVRSYYARNSGFTYASGSAVPTDDCVRMEAEIQITDHPLNTDGAVFNVSVGSRVGGVIEIELQKIQVIRVPGKADIVVEMTSLNPNTTVHQPNDQVPIRLLIHHSVNSTEEPTNPIIRVIFPPYMSFDPVTAGVVENSTAYTVVTTKQNTSVDFQFPMLLFVDWIELNFSLVANPTRMETPASVGLGVSAVTLARAVCTNSTAFYHCGDISAASYLISSVGCASGSLGMSSSALIQDCQITASTAATAAFAPQNARPGGSTYWAPALGSVEPYIELHFGNLTEISAVSVALAADSASITGFKLMSSFDGVSYSEAASGTTLPFTVPSAFVTRFLRFVITSVSDTTKKLTKIQIDPQGCFRALDVTISDTCPYVPPTRFTDNIKTWRHAVVDATNKIVYFCIYHTIKMRTLCYSGATDGTVWQAAPPYIGYFSGVDKSVKPPRALCVDAKDAAYVYTKDGLFFSPMSKADFDAAVGASATFIAAKVVPSTPAVSVDLFNGWTADNTGIKLMGALKVDWSTCCN
;
A
#
# COMPACT_ATOMS: atom_id res chain seq x y z
N MET A 1 -49.54 20.81 -17.38
CA MET A 1 -50.91 20.42 -17.82
C MET A 1 -51.80 21.63 -17.73
N ASN A 2 -52.72 21.84 -18.68
CA ASN A 2 -53.61 23.01 -18.71
C ASN A 2 -55.03 22.65 -18.26
N PHE A 3 -55.60 23.46 -17.39
CA PHE A 3 -56.96 23.30 -16.85
C PHE A 3 -57.76 24.58 -17.11
N PHE A 4 -59.05 24.44 -17.37
CA PHE A 4 -59.98 25.54 -17.60
C PHE A 4 -61.09 25.46 -16.55
N PHE A 5 -61.26 26.56 -15.81
CA PHE A 5 -62.37 26.73 -14.85
C PHE A 5 -63.32 27.77 -15.43
N ASP A 6 -64.61 27.45 -15.54
CA ASP A 6 -65.62 28.31 -16.18
C ASP A 6 -66.45 29.02 -15.11
N PHE A 7 -66.27 30.34 -14.98
CA PHE A 7 -66.91 31.12 -13.94
C PHE A 7 -68.24 31.70 -14.43
N THR A 8 -69.25 30.88 -14.69
CA THR A 8 -70.52 31.37 -15.24
C THR A 8 -71.31 32.24 -14.26
N ASP A 9 -71.06 32.12 -12.96
CA ASP A 9 -71.72 32.90 -11.91
C ASP A 9 -70.94 34.17 -11.54
N ARG A 10 -71.68 35.27 -11.37
CA ARG A 10 -71.15 36.61 -11.01
C ARG A 10 -70.74 36.72 -9.54
N GLU A 11 -70.13 35.69 -8.98
CA GLU A 11 -69.72 35.67 -7.57
C GLU A 11 -68.36 36.34 -7.36
N PHE A 12 -68.24 37.01 -6.20
CA PHE A 12 -67.01 37.60 -5.71
C PHE A 12 -66.46 36.70 -4.60
N GLY A 13 -65.27 36.13 -4.78
CA GLY A 13 -64.71 35.26 -3.75
C GLY A 13 -63.24 34.93 -3.92
N PRO A 14 -62.60 34.44 -2.84
CA PRO A 14 -61.26 33.89 -2.92
C PRO A 14 -61.30 32.59 -3.72
N ILE A 15 -60.47 32.51 -4.75
CA ILE A 15 -60.24 31.30 -5.52
C ILE A 15 -59.11 30.52 -4.84
N LYS A 16 -59.37 29.25 -4.55
CA LYS A 16 -58.42 28.34 -3.89
C LYS A 16 -58.22 27.11 -4.77
N PRO A 17 -57.41 27.21 -5.85
CA PRO A 17 -57.12 26.06 -6.66
C PRO A 17 -56.27 25.09 -5.85
N ALA A 18 -56.58 23.81 -6.02
CA ALA A 18 -55.83 22.71 -5.46
C ALA A 18 -55.59 21.68 -6.56
N VAL A 19 -54.35 21.21 -6.70
CA VAL A 19 -54.02 20.04 -7.52
C VAL A 19 -53.98 18.84 -6.59
N LEU A 20 -54.61 17.74 -6.97
CA LEU A 20 -54.49 16.45 -6.30
C LEU A 20 -54.22 15.35 -7.31
N THR A 21 -53.27 14.49 -6.98
CA THR A 21 -52.91 13.29 -7.75
C THR A 21 -53.25 12.04 -6.97
N ASP A 22 -53.61 10.95 -7.65
CA ASP A 22 -53.83 9.65 -7.01
C ASP A 22 -52.61 9.20 -6.19
N SER A 23 -52.85 8.72 -4.97
CA SER A 23 -51.82 8.23 -4.05
C SER A 23 -52.31 7.04 -3.23
N ASP A 24 -51.38 6.17 -2.83
CA ASP A 24 -51.60 5.13 -1.83
C ASP A 24 -50.58 5.29 -0.69
N THR A 25 -49.74 4.29 -0.47
CA THR A 25 -48.47 4.33 0.27
C THR A 25 -47.45 5.31 -0.30
N ARG A 26 -47.51 5.62 -1.61
CA ARG A 26 -46.70 6.62 -2.32
C ARG A 26 -47.53 7.39 -3.37
N ALA A 27 -47.05 8.57 -3.77
CA ALA A 27 -47.72 9.41 -4.75
C ALA A 27 -47.48 8.84 -6.16
N ARG A 28 -48.53 8.72 -6.99
CA ARG A 28 -48.35 8.32 -8.40
C ARG A 28 -47.72 9.43 -9.23
N ALA A 29 -47.90 10.67 -8.80
CA ALA A 29 -47.20 11.82 -9.34
C ALA A 29 -46.98 12.86 -8.24
N THR A 30 -45.91 13.63 -8.30
CA THR A 30 -45.65 14.74 -7.39
C THR A 30 -45.98 16.04 -8.10
N VAL A 31 -46.77 16.90 -7.43
CA VAL A 31 -47.10 18.24 -7.92
C VAL A 31 -45.94 19.17 -7.57
N MET A 32 -45.24 19.63 -8.59
CA MET A 32 -44.07 20.51 -8.44
C MET A 32 -44.50 21.97 -8.31
N ASN A 33 -45.49 22.37 -9.11
CA ASN A 33 -45.93 23.76 -9.18
C ASN A 33 -47.38 23.86 -9.69
N ILE A 34 -48.05 24.95 -9.36
CA ILE A 34 -49.30 25.38 -10.00
C ILE A 34 -49.25 26.89 -10.18
N ARG A 35 -49.64 27.36 -11.36
CA ARG A 35 -49.69 28.79 -11.70
C ARG A 35 -50.91 29.11 -12.55
N SER A 36 -51.36 30.36 -12.48
CA SER A 36 -52.32 30.90 -13.47
C SER A 36 -51.55 31.34 -14.70
N ILE A 37 -52.01 30.96 -15.89
CA ILE A 37 -51.42 31.40 -17.17
C ILE A 37 -52.17 32.60 -17.72
N SER A 38 -53.50 32.53 -17.71
CA SER A 38 -54.36 33.56 -18.30
C SER A 38 -55.73 33.55 -17.65
N SER A 39 -56.38 34.70 -17.60
CA SER A 39 -57.79 34.82 -17.30
C SER A 39 -58.53 35.30 -18.55
N GLY A 40 -59.78 34.87 -18.69
CA GLY A 40 -60.69 35.34 -19.71
C GLY A 40 -61.00 36.83 -19.52
N THR A 41 -61.46 37.48 -20.59
CA THR A 41 -61.70 38.92 -20.65
C THR A 41 -62.65 39.42 -19.55
N ASN A 42 -63.58 38.57 -19.11
CA ASN A 42 -64.59 38.94 -18.12
C ASN A 42 -64.09 38.74 -16.69
N VAL A 43 -63.00 37.98 -16.49
CA VAL A 43 -62.45 37.63 -15.18
C VAL A 43 -61.35 38.62 -14.78
N VAL A 44 -61.66 39.48 -13.83
CA VAL A 44 -60.73 40.44 -13.24
C VAL A 44 -60.08 39.83 -12.00
N CYS A 45 -58.76 39.65 -12.02
CA CYS A 45 -57.96 39.24 -10.87
C CYS A 45 -57.49 40.49 -10.10
N LEU A 46 -57.87 40.61 -8.83
CA LEU A 46 -57.55 41.78 -7.99
C LEU A 46 -56.16 41.72 -7.36
N THR A 47 -55.53 40.55 -7.36
CA THR A 47 -54.18 40.33 -6.89
C THR A 47 -53.25 40.08 -8.07
N ASP A 48 -52.03 40.57 -7.97
CA ASP A 48 -50.98 40.26 -8.95
C ASP A 48 -50.86 38.74 -9.08
N LEU A 49 -51.01 38.23 -10.31
CA LEU A 49 -50.93 36.80 -10.61
C LEU A 49 -49.57 36.20 -10.25
N SER A 50 -48.56 37.04 -9.99
CA SER A 50 -47.23 36.63 -9.54
C SER A 50 -47.07 36.49 -8.02
N SER A 51 -48.02 36.99 -7.20
CA SER A 51 -47.87 37.05 -5.73
C SER A 51 -48.81 36.08 -4.99
N TYR A 52 -48.64 34.78 -5.21
CA TYR A 52 -49.36 33.74 -4.47
C TYR A 52 -48.42 32.88 -3.63
N THR A 53 -48.95 32.29 -2.55
CA THR A 53 -48.22 31.32 -1.73
C THR A 53 -48.72 29.91 -2.05
N LEU A 54 -47.79 29.00 -2.29
CA LEU A 54 -48.08 27.59 -2.48
C LEU A 54 -47.92 26.84 -1.17
N ASP A 55 -49.00 26.23 -0.70
CA ASP A 55 -48.93 25.24 0.34
C ASP A 55 -48.85 23.86 -0.30
N TYR A 56 -47.79 23.12 0.02
CA TYR A 56 -47.63 21.74 -0.42
C TYR A 56 -48.08 20.81 0.70
N PHE A 57 -48.85 19.80 0.35
CA PHE A 57 -49.34 18.78 1.26
C PHE A 57 -48.97 17.40 0.72
N SER A 58 -48.78 16.48 1.66
CA SER A 58 -48.73 15.04 1.41
C SER A 58 -50.00 14.47 2.01
N SER A 59 -50.75 13.66 1.26
CA SER A 59 -51.91 12.99 1.80
C SER A 59 -51.53 12.11 3.00
N ALA A 60 -52.49 11.91 3.91
CA ALA A 60 -52.26 11.17 5.16
C ALA A 60 -51.83 9.70 4.95
N ASN A 61 -51.97 9.17 3.74
CA ASN A 61 -51.61 7.80 3.39
C ASN A 61 -50.16 7.67 2.90
N LEU A 62 -49.49 8.79 2.59
CA LEU A 62 -48.11 8.79 2.13
C LEU A 62 -47.17 8.49 3.31
N THR A 63 -46.32 7.50 3.11
CA THR A 63 -45.30 7.13 4.10
C THR A 63 -44.02 7.94 3.96
N SER A 64 -43.82 8.61 2.81
CA SER A 64 -42.68 9.50 2.53
C SER A 64 -43.09 10.97 2.61
N THR A 65 -42.28 11.81 3.25
CA THR A 65 -42.53 13.27 3.36
C THR A 65 -42.03 14.08 2.16
N SER A 66 -41.25 13.49 1.25
CA SER A 66 -40.66 14.18 0.10
C SER A 66 -41.63 14.33 -1.07
N GLN A 67 -42.55 13.37 -1.26
CA GLN A 67 -43.59 13.43 -2.29
C GLN A 67 -44.76 14.31 -1.85
N LYS A 68 -45.18 15.18 -2.75
CA LYS A 68 -46.28 16.13 -2.56
C LYS A 68 -47.35 15.81 -3.60
N ASP A 69 -48.38 15.08 -3.20
CA ASP A 69 -49.51 14.72 -4.06
C ASP A 69 -50.61 15.80 -4.07
N GLN A 70 -50.50 16.80 -3.21
CA GLN A 70 -51.42 17.92 -3.16
C GLN A 70 -50.68 19.26 -3.08
N VAL A 71 -51.16 20.24 -3.84
CA VAL A 71 -50.75 21.64 -3.71
C VAL A 71 -51.98 22.51 -3.68
N VAL A 72 -52.04 23.44 -2.73
CA VAL A 72 -53.11 24.44 -2.63
C VAL A 72 -52.49 25.83 -2.78
N VAL A 73 -53.07 26.64 -3.66
CA VAL A 73 -52.70 28.05 -3.78
C VAL A 73 -53.49 28.84 -2.75
N ARG A 74 -52.79 29.54 -1.87
CA ARG A 74 -53.42 30.49 -0.93
C ARG A 74 -53.76 31.79 -1.64
N SER A 75 -55.05 31.89 -1.97
CA SER A 75 -55.86 33.08 -2.23
C SER A 75 -55.38 34.02 -3.34
N TYR A 76 -56.16 34.06 -4.42
CA TYR A 76 -56.34 35.23 -5.27
C TYR A 76 -57.84 35.56 -5.33
N TYR A 77 -58.19 36.84 -5.30
CA TYR A 77 -59.57 37.27 -5.50
C TYR A 77 -59.77 37.50 -6.99
N ALA A 78 -60.70 36.76 -7.59
CA ALA A 78 -61.17 37.10 -8.92
C ALA A 78 -62.66 37.38 -8.91
N ARG A 79 -63.08 38.18 -9.88
CA ARG A 79 -64.47 38.53 -10.12
C ARG A 79 -64.75 38.34 -11.59
N ASN A 80 -65.77 37.55 -11.91
CA ASN A 80 -66.36 37.59 -13.24
C ASN A 80 -67.30 38.80 -13.32
N SER A 81 -66.98 39.75 -14.20
CA SER A 81 -67.82 40.91 -14.49
C SER A 81 -69.11 40.53 -15.21
N GLY A 82 -69.11 39.41 -15.94
CA GLY A 82 -70.21 38.92 -16.76
C GLY A 82 -70.50 39.82 -17.96
N PHE A 83 -69.51 40.57 -18.44
CA PHE A 83 -69.62 41.47 -19.59
C PHE A 83 -68.45 41.26 -20.56
N THR A 84 -68.72 40.59 -21.69
CA THR A 84 -67.77 40.59 -22.82
C THR A 84 -67.66 41.99 -23.42
N TYR A 85 -66.43 42.39 -23.77
CA TYR A 85 -66.06 43.72 -24.26
C TYR A 85 -66.90 44.23 -25.45
N ALA A 86 -67.46 43.33 -26.28
CA ALA A 86 -68.39 43.69 -27.35
C ALA A 86 -69.65 42.79 -27.36
N SER A 87 -70.81 43.41 -27.54
CA SER A 87 -72.09 42.71 -27.66
C SER A 87 -72.06 41.72 -28.83
N GLY A 88 -72.50 40.48 -28.59
CA GLY A 88 -72.51 39.41 -29.60
C GLY A 88 -71.16 38.73 -29.85
N SER A 89 -70.10 39.11 -29.13
CA SER A 89 -68.75 38.51 -29.27
C SER A 89 -68.35 37.58 -28.12
N ALA A 90 -69.27 37.25 -27.21
CA ALA A 90 -69.01 36.37 -26.08
C ALA A 90 -68.52 35.01 -26.58
N VAL A 91 -67.32 34.64 -26.16
CA VAL A 91 -66.78 33.29 -26.35
C VAL A 91 -66.68 32.61 -24.99
N PRO A 92 -66.89 31.28 -24.89
CA PRO A 92 -66.84 30.58 -23.60
C PRO A 92 -65.56 30.81 -22.80
N THR A 93 -64.44 31.10 -23.46
CA THR A 93 -63.16 31.38 -22.80
C THR A 93 -63.08 32.74 -22.11
N ASP A 94 -64.03 33.65 -22.36
CA ASP A 94 -64.07 34.96 -21.70
C ASP A 94 -64.33 34.84 -20.20
N ASP A 95 -65.01 33.78 -19.78
CA ASP A 95 -65.38 33.49 -18.40
C ASP A 95 -64.42 32.48 -17.74
N CYS A 96 -63.34 32.07 -18.43
CA CYS A 96 -62.46 31.02 -17.94
C CYS A 96 -61.19 31.52 -17.25
N VAL A 97 -60.73 30.83 -16.20
CA VAL A 97 -59.33 30.92 -15.73
C VAL A 97 -58.56 29.71 -16.20
N ARG A 98 -57.41 29.95 -16.85
CA ARG A 98 -56.50 28.90 -17.28
C ARG A 98 -55.39 28.71 -16.26
N MET A 99 -55.38 27.53 -15.66
CA MET A 99 -54.36 27.12 -14.71
C MET A 99 -53.41 26.12 -15.36
N GLU A 100 -52.14 26.16 -14.97
CA GLU A 100 -51.17 25.16 -15.32
C GLU A 100 -50.57 24.51 -14.08
N ALA A 101 -50.62 23.19 -14.04
CA ALA A 101 -49.93 22.40 -13.04
C ALA A 101 -48.70 21.72 -13.66
N GLU A 102 -47.56 21.84 -13.00
CA GLU A 102 -46.34 21.10 -13.28
C GLU A 102 -46.30 19.87 -12.38
N ILE A 103 -46.16 18.71 -13.00
CA ILE A 103 -46.34 17.43 -12.34
C ILE A 103 -45.20 16.51 -12.79
N GLN A 104 -44.53 15.88 -11.83
CA GLN A 104 -43.51 14.88 -12.07
C GLN A 104 -44.11 13.50 -11.77
N ILE A 105 -44.22 12.66 -12.80
CA ILE A 105 -44.68 11.28 -12.64
C ILE A 105 -43.61 10.50 -11.87
N THR A 106 -44.01 9.71 -10.87
CA THR A 106 -43.09 8.87 -10.09
C THR A 106 -43.02 7.46 -10.68
N ASP A 107 -42.04 6.68 -10.26
CA ASP A 107 -41.92 5.27 -10.66
C ASP A 107 -42.85 4.34 -9.86
N HIS A 108 -44.10 4.77 -9.67
CA HIS A 108 -45.05 4.06 -8.81
C HIS A 108 -45.28 2.64 -9.32
N PRO A 109 -45.37 1.61 -8.46
CA PRO A 109 -45.67 0.24 -8.90
C PRO A 109 -46.95 0.14 -9.75
N LEU A 110 -47.96 0.97 -9.44
CA LEU A 110 -49.19 1.11 -10.21
C LEU A 110 -49.05 1.92 -11.52
N ASN A 111 -47.96 2.65 -11.73
CA ASN A 111 -47.70 3.37 -12.98
C ASN A 111 -47.10 2.43 -14.02
N THR A 112 -47.74 1.29 -14.31
CA THR A 112 -47.29 0.37 -15.37
C THR A 112 -47.40 1.02 -16.75
N ASP A 113 -46.72 0.49 -17.77
CA ASP A 113 -46.88 0.99 -19.14
C ASP A 113 -48.36 0.95 -19.57
N GLY A 114 -48.83 2.04 -20.15
CA GLY A 114 -50.24 2.22 -20.53
C GLY A 114 -51.21 2.49 -19.37
N ALA A 115 -50.76 2.50 -18.12
CA ALA A 115 -51.62 2.83 -16.98
C ALA A 115 -52.18 4.25 -17.12
N VAL A 116 -53.45 4.44 -16.75
CA VAL A 116 -54.10 5.75 -16.77
C VAL A 116 -54.46 6.15 -15.35
N PHE A 117 -54.15 7.38 -14.97
CA PHE A 117 -54.56 7.95 -13.69
C PHE A 117 -55.01 9.40 -13.86
N ASN A 118 -55.77 9.90 -12.90
CA ASN A 118 -56.33 11.24 -12.96
C ASN A 118 -55.46 12.21 -12.17
N VAL A 119 -55.30 13.40 -12.73
CA VAL A 119 -54.93 14.59 -11.96
C VAL A 119 -56.17 15.45 -11.89
N SER A 120 -56.58 15.73 -10.66
CA SER A 120 -57.67 16.65 -10.41
C SER A 120 -57.12 18.03 -10.11
N VAL A 121 -57.70 19.06 -10.72
CA VAL A 121 -57.55 20.42 -10.25
C VAL A 121 -58.92 20.89 -9.83
N GLY A 122 -59.07 21.12 -8.54
CA GLY A 122 -60.28 21.66 -7.95
C GLY A 122 -60.09 23.13 -7.66
N SER A 123 -61.13 23.92 -7.79
CA SER A 123 -61.15 25.29 -7.31
C SER A 123 -62.45 25.59 -6.61
N ARG A 124 -62.36 26.23 -5.44
CA ARG A 124 -63.54 26.76 -4.74
C ARG A 124 -63.72 28.23 -5.07
N VAL A 125 -64.90 28.59 -5.55
CA VAL A 125 -65.31 29.96 -5.89
C VAL A 125 -66.60 30.24 -5.16
N GLY A 126 -66.54 31.07 -4.12
CA GLY A 126 -67.69 31.30 -3.24
C GLY A 126 -68.22 30.00 -2.62
N GLY A 127 -69.46 29.64 -2.96
CA GLY A 127 -70.15 28.42 -2.52
C GLY A 127 -69.92 27.18 -3.39
N VAL A 128 -69.38 27.35 -4.61
CA VAL A 128 -69.27 26.30 -5.62
C VAL A 128 -67.85 25.72 -5.63
N ILE A 129 -67.74 24.41 -5.81
CA ILE A 129 -66.48 23.70 -6.03
C ILE A 129 -66.52 23.12 -7.43
N GLU A 130 -65.65 23.62 -8.30
CA GLU A 130 -65.42 23.05 -9.63
C GLU A 130 -64.22 22.14 -9.58
N ILE A 131 -64.32 20.97 -10.21
CA ILE A 131 -63.25 19.98 -10.27
C ILE A 131 -63.09 19.56 -11.72
N GLU A 132 -61.92 19.81 -12.28
CA GLU A 132 -61.53 19.35 -13.60
C GLU A 132 -60.58 18.16 -13.49
N LEU A 133 -60.82 17.11 -14.29
CA LEU A 133 -60.04 15.89 -14.30
C LEU A 133 -59.25 15.76 -15.60
N GLN A 134 -57.93 15.77 -15.50
CA GLN A 134 -57.05 15.45 -16.62
C GLN A 134 -56.52 14.03 -16.48
N LYS A 135 -56.81 13.19 -17.48
CA LYS A 135 -56.23 11.84 -17.58
C LYS A 135 -54.79 11.91 -18.07
N ILE A 136 -53.91 11.18 -17.38
CA ILE A 136 -52.52 10.96 -17.78
C ILE A 136 -52.37 9.48 -18.13
N GLN A 137 -51.87 9.20 -19.34
CA GLN A 137 -51.42 7.86 -19.70
C GLN A 137 -49.91 7.77 -19.46
N VAL A 138 -49.49 6.76 -18.70
CA VAL A 138 -48.09 6.44 -18.47
C VAL A 138 -47.52 5.75 -19.69
N ILE A 139 -46.40 6.26 -20.19
CA ILE A 139 -45.60 5.60 -21.23
C ILE A 139 -44.26 5.26 -20.58
N ARG A 140 -43.97 3.98 -20.40
CA ARG A 140 -42.70 3.52 -19.86
C ARG A 140 -41.72 3.25 -20.99
N VAL A 141 -40.57 3.88 -20.90
CA VAL A 141 -39.37 3.48 -21.63
C VAL A 141 -38.47 2.69 -20.67
N PRO A 142 -37.63 1.76 -21.15
CA PRO A 142 -36.61 1.13 -20.32
C PRO A 142 -35.80 2.21 -19.61
N GLY A 143 -35.91 2.22 -18.28
CA GLY A 143 -35.31 3.24 -17.45
C GLY A 143 -33.86 2.93 -17.11
N LYS A 144 -33.13 3.96 -16.71
CA LYS A 144 -31.86 3.83 -16.02
C LYS A 144 -31.87 4.79 -14.83
N ALA A 145 -31.67 4.25 -13.64
CA ALA A 145 -31.37 5.06 -12.48
C ALA A 145 -29.99 5.72 -12.66
N ASP A 146 -29.96 7.03 -12.48
CA ASP A 146 -28.75 7.86 -12.42
C ASP A 146 -28.76 8.65 -11.12
N ILE A 147 -27.90 8.25 -10.18
CA ILE A 147 -27.79 8.72 -8.81
C ILE A 147 -26.49 9.49 -8.69
N VAL A 148 -26.60 10.76 -8.33
CA VAL A 148 -25.47 11.61 -8.02
C VAL A 148 -25.08 11.36 -6.57
N VAL A 149 -23.80 11.09 -6.37
CA VAL A 149 -23.18 10.99 -5.05
C VAL A 149 -22.12 12.07 -4.97
N GLU A 150 -22.25 12.99 -4.03
CA GLU A 150 -21.25 14.02 -3.77
C GLU A 150 -20.63 13.77 -2.40
N MET A 151 -19.35 13.43 -2.38
CA MET A 151 -18.63 13.17 -1.15
C MET A 151 -17.64 14.28 -0.87
N THR A 152 -17.70 14.83 0.34
CA THR A 152 -16.81 15.90 0.80
C THR A 152 -16.26 15.55 2.17
N SER A 153 -14.97 15.80 2.39
CA SER A 153 -14.43 15.86 3.75
C SER A 153 -14.74 17.24 4.31
N LEU A 154 -15.25 17.33 5.55
CA LEU A 154 -15.56 18.65 6.15
C LEU A 154 -14.30 19.45 6.50
N ASN A 155 -13.13 18.80 6.60
CA ASN A 155 -11.84 19.42 6.88
C ASN A 155 -10.80 19.02 5.80
N PRO A 156 -10.99 19.39 4.53
CA PRO A 156 -10.14 18.91 3.45
C PRO A 156 -8.76 19.57 3.53
N ASN A 157 -7.70 18.76 3.58
CA ASN A 157 -6.31 19.12 3.31
C ASN A 157 -5.67 20.25 4.16
N THR A 158 -6.35 20.77 5.19
CA THR A 158 -5.81 21.79 6.10
C THR A 158 -5.37 21.23 7.44
N THR A 159 -5.93 20.09 7.85
CA THR A 159 -5.62 19.41 9.11
C THR A 159 -5.05 18.02 8.85
N VAL A 160 -3.87 17.74 9.40
CA VAL A 160 -3.29 16.40 9.40
C VAL A 160 -3.91 15.61 10.57
N HIS A 161 -4.79 14.67 10.26
CA HIS A 161 -5.49 13.85 11.24
C HIS A 161 -4.53 12.86 11.92
N GLN A 162 -4.39 12.95 13.24
CA GLN A 162 -3.59 12.02 14.03
C GLN A 162 -4.25 10.64 14.10
N PRO A 163 -3.52 9.59 14.52
CA PRO A 163 -4.15 8.29 14.72
C PRO A 163 -5.27 8.35 15.76
N ASN A 164 -6.36 7.65 15.47
CA ASN A 164 -7.64 7.68 16.18
C ASN A 164 -8.45 8.98 16.02
N ASP A 165 -7.96 9.98 15.27
CA ASP A 165 -8.81 11.12 14.92
C ASP A 165 -9.95 10.67 14.00
N GLN A 166 -11.10 11.32 14.19
CA GLN A 166 -12.24 11.21 13.30
C GLN A 166 -12.06 12.17 12.11
N VAL A 167 -12.22 11.62 10.91
CA VAL A 167 -12.31 12.34 9.65
C VAL A 167 -13.79 12.43 9.28
N PRO A 168 -14.43 13.58 9.51
CA PRO A 168 -15.83 13.76 9.16
C PRO A 168 -16.01 13.83 7.64
N ILE A 169 -16.90 12.99 7.13
CA ILE A 169 -17.30 12.88 5.74
C ILE A 169 -18.78 13.21 5.62
N ARG A 170 -19.10 14.08 4.66
CA ARG A 170 -20.45 14.42 4.24
C ARG A 170 -20.71 13.80 2.88
N LEU A 171 -21.82 13.11 2.75
CA LEU A 171 -22.27 12.46 1.53
C LEU A 171 -23.65 12.98 1.16
N LEU A 172 -23.77 13.65 0.03
CA LEU A 172 -25.03 14.09 -0.54
C LEU A 172 -25.44 13.11 -1.65
N ILE A 173 -26.67 12.61 -1.58
CA ILE A 173 -27.22 11.63 -2.50
C ILE A 173 -28.53 12.18 -3.06
N HIS A 174 -28.65 12.23 -4.39
CA HIS A 174 -29.89 12.61 -5.07
C HIS A 174 -29.92 12.06 -6.49
N HIS A 175 -31.07 12.15 -7.15
CA HIS A 175 -31.17 11.81 -8.57
C HIS A 175 -30.49 12.86 -9.45
N SER A 176 -29.83 12.39 -10.50
CA SER A 176 -29.41 13.22 -11.64
C SER A 176 -30.64 13.66 -12.44
N VAL A 177 -30.52 14.78 -13.16
CA VAL A 177 -31.57 15.24 -14.10
C VAL A 177 -31.79 14.25 -15.26
N ASN A 178 -30.82 13.37 -15.52
CA ASN A 178 -30.90 12.32 -16.55
C ASN A 178 -31.48 11.00 -16.03
N SER A 179 -31.80 10.93 -14.74
CA SER A 179 -32.36 9.73 -14.12
C SER A 179 -33.78 9.52 -14.59
N THR A 180 -34.10 8.32 -15.09
CA THR A 180 -35.43 8.00 -15.63
C THR A 180 -36.14 6.88 -14.87
N GLU A 181 -35.57 6.43 -13.76
CA GLU A 181 -36.08 5.33 -12.93
C GLU A 181 -35.77 5.60 -11.45
N GLU A 182 -36.66 5.17 -10.54
CA GLU A 182 -36.41 5.19 -9.10
C GLU A 182 -35.89 3.81 -8.67
N PRO A 183 -34.60 3.69 -8.27
CA PRO A 183 -34.05 2.39 -7.94
C PRO A 183 -34.66 1.84 -6.65
N THR A 184 -34.95 0.54 -6.66
CA THR A 184 -35.28 -0.22 -5.46
C THR A 184 -34.01 -0.86 -4.89
N ASN A 185 -33.88 -0.84 -3.57
CA ASN A 185 -32.70 -1.33 -2.85
C ASN A 185 -31.33 -0.77 -3.32
N PRO A 186 -31.19 0.53 -3.63
CA PRO A 186 -29.89 1.05 -4.03
C PRO A 186 -28.90 1.00 -2.86
N ILE A 187 -27.64 0.69 -3.18
CA ILE A 187 -26.54 0.62 -2.23
C ILE A 187 -25.56 1.74 -2.56
N ILE A 188 -25.30 2.62 -1.60
CA ILE A 188 -24.21 3.58 -1.67
C ILE A 188 -23.01 2.96 -0.96
N ARG A 189 -22.01 2.57 -1.75
CA ARG A 189 -20.78 1.94 -1.24
C ARG A 189 -19.70 2.98 -1.08
N VAL A 190 -19.22 3.14 0.14
CA VAL A 190 -18.06 3.97 0.48
C VAL A 190 -16.85 3.05 0.69
N ILE A 191 -15.80 3.24 -0.08
CA ILE A 191 -14.56 2.45 -0.07
C ILE A 191 -13.44 3.35 0.46
N PHE A 192 -12.78 2.92 1.53
CA PHE A 192 -11.71 3.67 2.18
C PHE A 192 -10.42 2.83 2.26
N PRO A 193 -9.24 3.46 2.38
CA PRO A 193 -7.97 2.74 2.48
C PRO A 193 -7.92 1.78 3.68
N PRO A 194 -7.08 0.73 3.66
CA PRO A 194 -7.03 -0.29 4.72
C PRO A 194 -6.61 0.23 6.10
N TYR A 195 -5.97 1.40 6.15
CA TYR A 195 -5.60 2.12 7.38
C TYR A 195 -6.72 3.01 7.93
N MET A 196 -7.89 3.03 7.31
CA MET A 196 -9.09 3.71 7.81
C MET A 196 -10.09 2.69 8.32
N SER A 197 -10.93 3.11 9.26
CA SER A 197 -12.03 2.30 9.77
C SER A 197 -13.30 3.13 9.88
N PHE A 198 -14.44 2.53 9.54
CA PHE A 198 -15.74 3.18 9.71
C PHE A 198 -16.16 3.19 11.19
N ASP A 199 -16.53 4.37 11.70
CA ASP A 199 -17.09 4.55 13.05
C ASP A 199 -18.62 4.76 12.98
N PRO A 200 -19.41 3.77 13.41
CA PRO A 200 -20.87 3.83 13.35
C PRO A 200 -21.48 4.84 14.34
N VAL A 201 -20.73 5.31 15.34
CA VAL A 201 -21.29 6.12 16.46
C VAL A 201 -21.70 7.53 16.02
N THR A 202 -21.17 8.03 14.91
CA THR A 202 -21.41 9.41 14.42
C THR A 202 -22.22 9.48 13.13
N ALA A 203 -22.82 8.37 12.69
CA ALA A 203 -23.68 8.37 11.50
C ALA A 203 -24.99 9.12 11.78
N GLY A 204 -24.98 10.43 11.56
CA GLY A 204 -26.15 11.29 11.58
C GLY A 204 -26.76 11.33 10.19
N VAL A 205 -27.98 10.82 10.05
CA VAL A 205 -28.73 10.91 8.81
C VAL A 205 -29.59 12.18 8.89
N VAL A 206 -29.28 13.18 8.07
CA VAL A 206 -30.09 14.39 7.94
C VAL A 206 -30.89 14.25 6.65
N GLU A 207 -32.13 13.81 6.80
CA GLU A 207 -33.03 13.58 5.67
C GLU A 207 -34.12 14.65 5.62
N ASN A 208 -34.56 15.00 4.42
CA ASN A 208 -35.86 15.66 4.21
C ASN A 208 -37.03 14.66 4.25
N SER A 209 -36.72 13.37 4.37
CA SER A 209 -37.63 12.23 4.41
C SER A 209 -37.49 11.55 5.77
N THR A 210 -38.51 11.48 6.63
CA THR A 210 -38.37 10.79 7.93
C THR A 210 -38.48 9.26 7.82
N ALA A 211 -38.41 8.68 6.62
CA ALA A 211 -38.97 7.36 6.32
C ALA A 211 -37.93 6.27 6.01
N TYR A 212 -36.62 6.58 5.91
CA TYR A 212 -35.63 5.59 5.55
C TYR A 212 -34.95 4.96 6.78
N THR A 213 -35.12 3.65 6.93
CA THR A 213 -34.23 2.84 7.78
C THR A 213 -33.02 2.45 6.94
N VAL A 214 -31.97 3.27 6.97
CA VAL A 214 -30.73 2.97 6.24
C VAL A 214 -30.02 1.78 6.89
N VAL A 215 -29.89 0.68 6.15
CA VAL A 215 -29.15 -0.50 6.64
C VAL A 215 -27.67 -0.28 6.35
N THR A 216 -26.86 -0.28 7.41
CA THR A 216 -25.40 -0.08 7.30
C THR A 216 -24.68 -1.41 7.45
N THR A 217 -23.99 -1.85 6.40
CA THR A 217 -23.17 -3.09 6.43
C THR A 217 -21.69 -2.75 6.35
N LYS A 218 -20.95 -3.04 7.43
CA LYS A 218 -19.51 -2.79 7.53
C LYS A 218 -18.69 -3.95 6.96
N GLN A 219 -17.68 -3.62 6.17
CA GLN A 219 -16.64 -4.54 5.68
C GLN A 219 -15.25 -4.02 6.12
N ASN A 220 -14.19 -4.74 5.75
CA ASN A 220 -12.82 -4.39 6.15
C ASN A 220 -12.34 -3.04 5.59
N THR A 221 -12.71 -2.70 4.35
CA THR A 221 -12.25 -1.50 3.62
C THR A 221 -13.41 -0.76 2.94
N SER A 222 -14.64 -1.08 3.33
CA SER A 222 -15.82 -0.40 2.82
C SER A 222 -16.98 -0.44 3.80
N VAL A 223 -17.93 0.47 3.60
CA VAL A 223 -19.25 0.46 4.24
C VAL A 223 -20.30 0.63 3.16
N ASP A 224 -21.36 -0.16 3.27
CA ASP A 224 -22.52 -0.10 2.38
C ASP A 224 -23.69 0.53 3.12
N PHE A 225 -24.25 1.61 2.57
CA PHE A 225 -25.50 2.21 2.99
C PHE A 225 -26.60 1.76 2.03
N GLN A 226 -27.48 0.88 2.49
CA GLN A 226 -28.59 0.37 1.69
C GLN A 226 -29.87 1.12 2.03
N PHE A 227 -30.49 1.67 1.00
CA PHE A 227 -31.79 2.33 1.08
C PHE A 227 -32.86 1.37 0.56
N PRO A 228 -34.08 1.33 1.10
CA PRO A 228 -35.15 0.52 0.52
C PRO A 228 -35.54 1.00 -0.88
N MET A 229 -35.47 2.32 -1.11
CA MET A 229 -35.82 3.00 -2.35
C MET A 229 -35.21 4.40 -2.33
N LEU A 230 -34.96 4.99 -3.50
CA LEU A 230 -34.65 6.41 -3.66
C LEU A 230 -35.64 7.01 -4.66
N LEU A 231 -36.37 8.05 -4.23
CA LEU A 231 -37.36 8.73 -5.05
C LEU A 231 -36.72 9.91 -5.79
N PHE A 232 -37.27 10.31 -6.93
CA PHE A 232 -36.70 11.42 -7.72
C PHE A 232 -36.57 12.74 -6.95
N VAL A 233 -37.47 12.98 -6.00
CA VAL A 233 -37.54 14.20 -5.19
C VAL A 233 -36.69 14.12 -3.92
N ASP A 234 -36.04 12.98 -3.66
CA ASP A 234 -35.21 12.82 -2.48
C ASP A 234 -33.87 13.51 -2.66
N TRP A 235 -33.46 14.17 -1.58
CA TRP A 235 -32.10 14.61 -1.35
C TRP A 235 -31.73 14.13 0.06
N ILE A 236 -30.70 13.29 0.14
CA ILE A 236 -30.30 12.62 1.39
C ILE A 236 -28.89 13.09 1.72
N GLU A 237 -28.71 13.57 2.94
CA GLU A 237 -27.40 13.91 3.47
C GLU A 237 -27.01 12.92 4.58
N LEU A 238 -25.94 12.15 4.34
CA LEU A 238 -25.32 11.30 5.34
C LEU A 238 -24.06 11.97 5.87
N ASN A 239 -24.01 12.19 7.18
CA ASN A 239 -22.81 12.63 7.88
C ASN A 239 -22.26 11.46 8.68
N PHE A 240 -21.02 11.05 8.43
CA PHE A 240 -20.36 9.96 9.15
C PHE A 240 -18.86 10.26 9.32
N SER A 241 -18.20 9.53 10.22
CA SER A 241 -16.76 9.67 10.42
C SER A 241 -15.99 8.41 10.06
N LEU A 242 -14.81 8.60 9.48
CA LEU A 242 -13.80 7.57 9.35
C LEU A 242 -12.73 7.79 10.42
N VAL A 243 -12.26 6.73 11.06
CA VAL A 243 -11.20 6.80 12.08
C VAL A 243 -9.91 6.26 11.50
N ALA A 244 -8.84 7.06 11.57
CA ALA A 244 -7.51 6.65 11.18
C ALA A 244 -7.00 5.56 12.15
N ASN A 245 -6.81 4.34 11.67
CA ASN A 245 -6.38 3.22 12.50
C ASN A 245 -4.83 3.10 12.50
N PRO A 246 -4.14 3.41 13.62
CA PRO A 246 -2.68 3.34 13.71
C PRO A 246 -2.11 1.94 13.44
N THR A 247 -2.85 0.90 13.79
CA THR A 247 -2.35 -0.49 13.71
C THR A 247 -2.27 -1.02 12.28
N ARG A 248 -2.86 -0.32 11.30
CA ARG A 248 -2.93 -0.72 9.89
C ARG A 248 -2.24 0.25 8.93
N MET A 249 -1.54 1.27 9.45
CA MET A 249 -0.74 2.19 8.62
C MET A 249 0.50 1.47 8.05
N GLU A 250 0.31 0.75 6.95
CA GLU A 250 1.37 0.06 6.20
C GLU A 250 2.12 0.97 5.21
N THR A 251 1.88 2.28 5.19
CA THR A 251 2.49 3.15 4.17
C THR A 251 3.89 3.64 4.57
N PRO A 252 4.91 3.42 3.72
CA PRO A 252 6.22 4.02 3.83
C PRO A 252 6.20 5.38 3.12
N ALA A 253 6.01 6.49 3.83
CA ALA A 253 6.48 7.81 3.41
C ALA A 253 6.13 8.87 4.43
N SER A 254 7.16 9.63 4.84
CA SER A 254 7.08 10.92 5.50
C SER A 254 6.49 10.98 6.90
N VAL A 255 7.38 10.80 7.89
CA VAL A 255 7.20 11.31 9.25
C VAL A 255 6.77 12.78 9.18
N GLY A 256 5.54 13.09 9.60
CA GLY A 256 5.10 14.47 9.89
C GLY A 256 4.55 15.32 8.73
N LEU A 257 4.46 14.83 7.49
CA LEU A 257 3.92 15.63 6.36
C LEU A 257 2.47 15.31 5.96
N GLY A 258 1.84 14.32 6.59
CA GLY A 258 0.48 13.89 6.26
C GLY A 258 0.44 13.09 4.96
N VAL A 259 0.00 11.83 5.04
CA VAL A 259 -0.26 11.00 3.86
C VAL A 259 -1.61 11.41 3.29
N SER A 260 -1.67 11.67 1.97
CA SER A 260 -2.93 11.91 1.27
C SER A 260 -3.70 10.60 1.16
N ALA A 261 -4.83 10.54 1.86
CA ALA A 261 -5.78 9.44 1.81
C ALA A 261 -6.98 9.84 0.96
N VAL A 262 -7.48 8.91 0.15
CA VAL A 262 -8.65 9.11 -0.71
C VAL A 262 -9.67 8.03 -0.38
N THR A 263 -10.86 8.46 0.03
CA THR A 263 -12.04 7.60 0.12
C THR A 263 -12.88 7.82 -1.14
N LEU A 264 -13.51 6.75 -1.63
CA LEU A 264 -14.37 6.75 -2.81
C LEU A 264 -15.79 6.40 -2.42
N ALA A 265 -16.79 6.99 -3.06
CA ALA A 265 -18.19 6.63 -2.92
C ALA A 265 -18.80 6.38 -4.29
N ARG A 266 -19.68 5.38 -4.39
CA ARG A 266 -20.40 5.07 -5.63
C ARG A 266 -21.78 4.49 -5.36
N ALA A 267 -22.71 4.75 -6.27
CA ALA A 267 -24.03 4.14 -6.26
C ALA A 267 -24.04 2.80 -7.02
N VAL A 268 -24.64 1.78 -6.42
CA VAL A 268 -24.86 0.46 -6.99
C VAL A 268 -26.35 0.17 -6.95
N CYS A 269 -26.98 -0.01 -8.11
CA CYS A 269 -28.40 -0.31 -8.24
C CYS A 269 -28.59 -1.77 -8.66
N THR A 270 -29.81 -2.27 -8.49
CA THR A 270 -30.19 -3.61 -8.92
C THR A 270 -31.26 -3.53 -10.00
N ASN A 271 -31.13 -4.35 -11.05
CA ASN A 271 -32.22 -4.61 -12.00
C ASN A 271 -32.43 -6.12 -12.07
N SER A 272 -33.60 -6.57 -11.59
CA SER A 272 -34.19 -7.92 -11.63
C SER A 272 -33.35 -9.11 -11.14
N THR A 273 -32.04 -9.15 -11.42
CA THR A 273 -31.05 -10.12 -10.90
C THR A 273 -29.60 -9.61 -10.88
N ALA A 274 -29.27 -8.48 -11.51
CA ALA A 274 -27.89 -8.00 -11.67
C ALA A 274 -27.66 -6.65 -10.97
N PHE A 275 -26.48 -6.51 -10.36
CA PHE A 275 -25.97 -5.24 -9.87
C PHE A 275 -25.33 -4.45 -11.01
N TYR A 276 -25.62 -3.15 -11.10
CA TYR A 276 -24.97 -2.25 -12.04
C TYR A 276 -24.64 -0.91 -11.36
N HIS A 277 -23.67 -0.19 -11.92
CA HIS A 277 -23.33 1.14 -11.45
C HIS A 277 -24.31 2.16 -12.02
N CYS A 278 -24.97 2.89 -11.13
CA CYS A 278 -26.04 3.83 -11.45
C CYS A 278 -25.66 5.26 -11.10
N GLY A 279 -24.42 5.66 -11.35
CA GLY A 279 -23.91 6.99 -11.06
C GLY A 279 -22.38 7.05 -11.17
N ASP A 280 -21.84 8.26 -11.15
CA ASP A 280 -20.40 8.50 -11.15
C ASP A 280 -19.76 8.21 -9.78
N ILE A 281 -18.44 8.00 -9.77
CA ILE A 281 -17.66 7.82 -8.54
C ILE A 281 -17.33 9.19 -7.98
N SER A 282 -17.62 9.39 -6.69
CA SER A 282 -17.21 10.56 -5.93
C SER A 282 -16.01 10.25 -5.05
N ALA A 283 -15.18 11.25 -4.74
CA ALA A 283 -13.98 11.06 -3.95
C ALA A 283 -13.79 12.20 -2.94
N ALA A 284 -13.33 11.85 -1.74
CA ALA A 284 -12.96 12.79 -0.70
C ALA A 284 -11.51 12.51 -0.29
N SER A 285 -10.68 13.55 -0.42
CA SER A 285 -9.28 13.53 0.00
C SER A 285 -9.10 14.18 1.37
N TYR A 286 -8.22 13.63 2.19
CA TYR A 286 -7.84 14.18 3.49
C TYR A 286 -6.40 13.75 3.85
N LEU A 287 -5.78 14.45 4.80
CA LEU A 287 -4.42 14.18 5.25
C LEU A 287 -4.43 13.42 6.56
N ILE A 288 -3.67 12.32 6.64
CA ILE A 288 -3.51 11.55 7.87
C ILE A 288 -2.04 11.57 8.29
N SER A 289 -1.79 11.85 9.55
CA SER A 289 -0.48 11.68 10.18
C SER A 289 -0.11 10.20 10.11
N SER A 290 0.89 9.85 9.31
CA SER A 290 1.58 8.58 9.54
C SER A 290 2.30 8.72 10.87
N VAL A 291 2.09 7.79 11.81
CA VAL A 291 3.05 7.60 12.90
C VAL A 291 4.33 7.12 12.24
N GLY A 292 5.17 8.08 11.88
CA GLY A 292 6.53 7.80 11.48
C GLY A 292 7.17 7.04 12.61
N CYS A 293 7.86 5.95 12.30
CA CYS A 293 8.59 5.25 13.34
C CYS A 293 9.66 6.17 13.90
N ALA A 294 9.59 6.41 15.22
CA ALA A 294 10.62 7.16 15.92
C ALA A 294 11.99 6.56 15.57
N SER A 295 13.00 7.40 15.37
CA SER A 295 14.36 7.05 15.00
C SER A 295 15.13 6.34 16.15
N GLY A 296 14.47 5.42 16.85
CA GLY A 296 15.04 4.62 17.92
C GLY A 296 15.90 3.49 17.38
N SER A 297 16.88 3.04 18.18
CA SER A 297 17.66 1.85 17.88
C SER A 297 16.73 0.63 17.74
N LEU A 298 17.00 -0.20 16.72
CA LEU A 298 16.32 -1.48 16.51
C LEU A 298 16.88 -2.61 17.40
N GLY A 299 17.77 -2.28 18.34
CA GLY A 299 18.22 -3.21 19.36
C GLY A 299 19.51 -3.96 19.03
N MET A 300 20.37 -3.44 18.14
CA MET A 300 21.68 -4.08 17.87
C MET A 300 22.55 -4.24 19.12
N SER A 301 22.43 -3.33 20.10
CA SER A 301 23.11 -3.44 21.39
C SER A 301 22.62 -4.61 22.26
N SER A 302 21.43 -5.16 21.98
CA SER A 302 20.79 -6.20 22.79
C SER A 302 20.77 -7.54 22.05
N SER A 303 21.49 -8.53 22.57
CA SER A 303 21.45 -9.91 22.06
C SER A 303 20.09 -10.60 22.26
N ALA A 304 19.22 -10.03 23.11
CA ALA A 304 17.86 -10.51 23.29
C ALA A 304 16.92 -10.06 22.17
N LEU A 305 17.20 -8.93 21.52
CA LEU A 305 16.38 -8.39 20.43
C LEU A 305 16.88 -8.85 19.06
N ILE A 306 18.19 -8.77 18.83
CA ILE A 306 18.84 -9.31 17.63
C ILE A 306 19.88 -10.31 18.10
N GLN A 307 19.67 -11.59 17.84
CA GLN A 307 20.57 -12.68 18.24
C GLN A 307 21.82 -12.75 17.34
N ASP A 308 22.89 -13.40 17.80
CA ASP A 308 24.12 -13.52 17.01
C ASP A 308 23.91 -14.29 15.70
N CYS A 309 22.98 -15.26 15.67
CA CYS A 309 22.62 -16.00 14.46
C CYS A 309 22.04 -15.08 13.36
N GLN A 310 21.49 -13.93 13.75
CA GLN A 310 20.84 -12.95 12.87
C GLN A 310 21.83 -11.93 12.30
N ILE A 311 23.10 -11.99 12.71
CA ILE A 311 24.15 -11.07 12.28
C ILE A 311 25.18 -11.88 11.49
N THR A 312 25.21 -11.69 10.18
CA THR A 312 26.18 -12.36 9.29
C THR A 312 26.92 -11.35 8.44
N ALA A 313 27.95 -11.79 7.73
CA ALA A 313 28.68 -10.93 6.82
C ALA A 313 29.20 -11.73 5.62
N SER A 314 29.52 -11.01 4.55
CA SER A 314 30.29 -11.55 3.42
C SER A 314 31.57 -12.25 3.87
N THR A 315 32.35 -11.58 4.72
CA THR A 315 33.64 -12.05 5.24
C THR A 315 33.92 -11.44 6.63
N ALA A 316 34.80 -12.07 7.39
CA ALA A 316 35.36 -11.54 8.63
C ALA A 316 36.88 -11.75 8.64
N ALA A 317 37.63 -10.70 8.96
CA ALA A 317 39.10 -10.73 8.97
C ALA A 317 39.64 -11.86 9.85
N THR A 318 39.09 -12.09 11.03
CA THR A 318 39.36 -13.26 11.88
C THR A 318 38.14 -13.54 12.74
N ALA A 319 38.17 -14.61 13.55
CA ALA A 319 37.14 -14.84 14.57
C ALA A 319 37.00 -13.66 15.56
N ALA A 320 38.07 -12.90 15.81
CA ALA A 320 38.03 -11.70 16.66
C ALA A 320 37.29 -10.52 16.00
N PHE A 321 37.08 -10.56 14.68
CA PHE A 321 36.34 -9.58 13.89
C PHE A 321 35.03 -10.14 13.35
N ALA A 322 34.44 -11.13 14.05
CA ALA A 322 33.19 -11.75 13.65
C ALA A 322 32.02 -10.74 13.58
N PRO A 323 30.97 -11.00 12.80
CA PRO A 323 29.88 -10.04 12.57
C PRO A 323 29.15 -9.62 13.85
N GLN A 324 28.96 -10.53 14.81
CA GLN A 324 28.34 -10.21 16.10
C GLN A 324 29.16 -9.21 16.94
N ASN A 325 30.42 -8.96 16.59
CA ASN A 325 31.22 -7.90 17.20
C ASN A 325 30.90 -6.50 16.63
N ALA A 326 29.98 -6.39 15.67
CA ALA A 326 29.50 -5.10 15.16
C ALA A 326 28.48 -4.41 16.10
N ARG A 327 28.18 -4.99 17.27
CA ARG A 327 27.23 -4.39 18.21
C ARG A 327 27.79 -3.09 18.80
N PRO A 328 27.00 -2.01 18.85
CA PRO A 328 27.44 -0.74 19.43
C PRO A 328 27.69 -0.85 20.93
N GLY A 329 28.65 -0.06 21.44
CA GLY A 329 28.94 0.08 22.88
C GLY A 329 29.98 -0.89 23.44
N GLY A 330 30.49 -1.83 22.63
CA GLY A 330 31.58 -2.73 23.00
C GLY A 330 32.98 -2.20 22.61
N SER A 331 34.02 -2.94 23.00
CA SER A 331 35.41 -2.72 22.56
C SER A 331 35.79 -3.52 21.31
N THR A 332 34.88 -4.37 20.82
CA THR A 332 35.06 -5.21 19.64
C THR A 332 34.34 -4.61 18.42
N TYR A 333 34.75 -5.04 17.23
CA TYR A 333 34.26 -4.53 15.94
C TYR A 333 34.16 -5.67 14.94
N TRP A 334 33.21 -5.60 14.01
CA TRP A 334 33.31 -6.41 12.79
C TRP A 334 34.30 -5.75 11.83
N ALA A 335 35.07 -6.57 11.13
CA ALA A 335 35.90 -6.10 10.02
C ALA A 335 35.86 -7.12 8.88
N PRO A 336 35.61 -6.69 7.64
CA PRO A 336 35.69 -7.57 6.50
C PRO A 336 37.14 -7.96 6.21
N ALA A 337 37.32 -9.00 5.39
CA ALA A 337 38.61 -9.33 4.83
C ALA A 337 39.16 -8.16 4.00
N LEU A 338 40.45 -7.86 4.15
CA LEU A 338 41.11 -6.82 3.37
C LEU A 338 41.06 -7.17 1.87
N GLY A 339 40.81 -6.17 1.02
CA GLY A 339 40.72 -6.36 -0.44
C GLY A 339 39.47 -7.08 -0.93
N SER A 340 38.48 -7.33 -0.07
CA SER A 340 37.16 -7.80 -0.50
C SER A 340 36.47 -6.76 -1.39
N VAL A 341 35.83 -7.23 -2.46
CA VAL A 341 34.98 -6.40 -3.32
C VAL A 341 33.61 -6.28 -2.67
N GLU A 342 33.16 -5.04 -2.44
CA GLU A 342 31.87 -4.72 -1.83
C GLU A 342 31.53 -5.55 -0.57
N PRO A 343 32.39 -5.55 0.46
CA PRO A 343 32.11 -6.32 1.66
C PRO A 343 30.87 -5.76 2.37
N TYR A 344 30.03 -6.67 2.86
CA TYR A 344 28.82 -6.33 3.59
C TYR A 344 28.71 -7.06 4.92
N ILE A 345 27.99 -6.43 5.85
CA ILE A 345 27.37 -7.05 7.03
C ILE A 345 25.85 -7.08 6.82
N GLU A 346 25.21 -8.16 7.22
CA GLU A 346 23.79 -8.45 7.03
C GLU A 346 23.12 -8.66 8.39
N LEU A 347 21.95 -8.03 8.54
CA LEU A 347 21.10 -8.12 9.73
C LEU A 347 19.76 -8.73 9.33
N HIS A 348 19.38 -9.81 9.98
CA HIS A 348 18.07 -10.46 9.83
C HIS A 348 17.16 -10.04 10.98
N PHE A 349 16.18 -9.17 10.73
CA PHE A 349 15.27 -8.69 11.78
C PHE A 349 14.18 -9.70 12.17
N GLY A 350 13.95 -10.73 11.35
CA GLY A 350 12.83 -11.67 11.48
C GLY A 350 11.50 -11.06 11.03
N ASN A 351 11.13 -9.96 11.69
CA ASN A 351 9.94 -9.18 11.43
C ASN A 351 10.13 -8.16 10.32
N LEU A 352 9.03 -7.78 9.66
CA LEU A 352 9.02 -6.61 8.79
C LEU A 352 9.39 -5.36 9.61
N THR A 353 10.46 -4.70 9.17
CA THR A 353 11.12 -3.63 9.92
C THR A 353 11.28 -2.43 9.02
N GLU A 354 10.86 -1.26 9.49
CA GLU A 354 11.13 0.01 8.82
C GLU A 354 12.47 0.57 9.26
N ILE A 355 13.28 0.98 8.29
CA ILE A 355 14.59 1.60 8.49
C ILE A 355 14.48 3.09 8.14
N SER A 356 14.86 3.96 9.08
CA SER A 356 14.85 5.42 8.93
C SER A 356 16.25 6.06 9.05
N ALA A 357 17.20 5.36 9.66
CA ALA A 357 18.60 5.78 9.68
C ALA A 357 19.53 4.59 10.01
N VAL A 358 20.83 4.78 9.78
CA VAL A 358 21.87 3.85 10.20
C VAL A 358 23.00 4.65 10.84
N SER A 359 23.30 4.31 12.09
CA SER A 359 24.47 4.80 12.80
C SER A 359 25.61 3.81 12.68
N VAL A 360 26.79 4.29 12.32
CA VAL A 360 28.00 3.45 12.20
C VAL A 360 29.12 4.12 12.99
N ALA A 361 29.71 3.38 13.92
CA ALA A 361 30.89 3.81 14.67
C ALA A 361 32.13 3.07 14.15
N LEU A 362 33.23 3.80 13.96
CA LEU A 362 34.51 3.26 13.50
C LEU A 362 35.50 3.15 14.66
N ALA A 363 36.31 2.09 14.67
CA ALA A 363 37.46 2.02 15.58
C ALA A 363 38.48 3.13 15.26
N ALA A 364 39.24 3.59 16.27
CA ALA A 364 40.19 4.71 16.12
C ALA A 364 41.28 4.48 15.04
N ASP A 365 41.68 3.23 14.82
CA ASP A 365 42.67 2.81 13.82
C ASP A 365 42.04 2.16 12.57
N SER A 366 40.73 2.34 12.38
CA SER A 366 39.97 1.86 11.22
C SER A 366 40.28 2.65 9.93
N ALA A 367 40.12 2.00 8.77
CA ALA A 367 40.00 2.73 7.51
C ALA A 367 38.65 3.45 7.44
N SER A 368 38.64 4.74 7.06
CA SER A 368 37.39 5.51 6.91
C SER A 368 36.59 5.01 5.71
N ILE A 369 35.27 4.86 5.88
CA ILE A 369 34.33 4.56 4.81
C ILE A 369 34.04 5.85 4.04
N THR A 370 34.26 5.83 2.73
CA THR A 370 34.01 6.98 1.83
C THR A 370 32.78 6.77 0.95
N GLY A 371 32.23 5.55 0.92
CA GLY A 371 31.01 5.23 0.21
C GLY A 371 30.43 3.90 0.68
N PHE A 372 29.10 3.85 0.74
CA PHE A 372 28.35 2.65 1.10
C PHE A 372 26.97 2.66 0.44
N LYS A 373 26.33 1.48 0.40
CA LYS A 373 24.93 1.31 0.04
C LYS A 373 24.22 0.41 1.03
N LEU A 374 22.94 0.67 1.25
CA LEU A 374 22.01 -0.14 2.01
C LEU A 374 21.21 -0.98 1.04
N MET A 375 21.27 -2.31 1.19
CA MET A 375 20.44 -3.22 0.42
C MET A 375 19.31 -3.76 1.30
N SER A 376 18.11 -3.82 0.74
CA SER A 376 16.91 -4.37 1.36
C SER A 376 16.56 -5.72 0.74
N SER A 377 15.97 -6.61 1.53
CA SER A 377 15.42 -7.88 1.07
C SER A 377 14.32 -8.38 2.02
N PHE A 378 13.32 -9.03 1.44
CA PHE A 378 12.24 -9.70 2.19
C PHE A 378 12.48 -11.20 2.37
N ASP A 379 13.33 -11.81 1.54
CA ASP A 379 13.55 -13.26 1.47
C ASP A 379 14.98 -13.69 1.85
N GLY A 380 15.90 -12.74 2.05
CA GLY A 380 17.31 -13.01 2.33
C GLY A 380 18.11 -13.49 1.11
N VAL A 381 17.50 -13.50 -0.08
CA VAL A 381 18.09 -14.00 -1.34
C VAL A 381 18.13 -12.90 -2.39
N SER A 382 17.00 -12.23 -2.62
CA SER A 382 16.82 -11.18 -3.62
C SER A 382 16.99 -9.82 -2.95
N TYR A 383 18.06 -9.11 -3.32
CA TYR A 383 18.39 -7.80 -2.75
C TYR A 383 18.22 -6.68 -3.76
N SER A 384 17.62 -5.58 -3.32
CA SER A 384 17.54 -4.31 -4.06
C SER A 384 18.24 -3.19 -3.28
N GLU A 385 18.81 -2.22 -4.00
CA GLU A 385 19.37 -1.03 -3.36
C GLU A 385 18.23 -0.16 -2.81
N ALA A 386 18.28 0.16 -1.53
CA ALA A 386 17.30 0.99 -0.85
C ALA A 386 17.79 2.43 -0.65
N ALA A 387 19.09 2.60 -0.38
CA ALA A 387 19.73 3.90 -0.25
C ALA A 387 21.25 3.79 -0.41
N SER A 388 21.92 4.89 -0.71
CA SER A 388 23.39 4.98 -0.74
C SER A 388 23.88 6.32 -0.21
N GLY A 389 25.13 6.35 0.27
CA GLY A 389 25.68 7.51 0.94
C GLY A 389 27.21 7.50 1.02
N THR A 390 27.76 8.66 1.38
CA THR A 390 29.21 8.90 1.53
C THR A 390 29.60 9.45 2.91
N THR A 391 28.60 9.73 3.76
CA THR A 391 28.79 10.34 5.09
C THR A 391 28.06 9.53 6.17
N LEU A 392 28.64 9.48 7.38
CA LEU A 392 28.09 8.79 8.56
C LEU A 392 28.00 9.77 9.75
N PRO A 393 26.97 9.68 10.63
CA PRO A 393 25.80 8.79 10.54
C PRO A 393 24.90 9.14 9.34
N PHE A 394 24.07 8.19 8.91
CA PHE A 394 23.29 8.32 7.68
C PHE A 394 21.79 8.24 7.95
N THR A 395 21.07 9.31 7.61
CA THR A 395 19.61 9.31 7.56
C THR A 395 19.17 8.93 6.15
N VAL A 396 18.27 7.95 6.03
CA VAL A 396 17.82 7.52 4.70
C VAL A 396 16.88 8.58 4.11
N PRO A 397 16.99 8.95 2.82
CA PRO A 397 16.13 9.99 2.23
C PRO A 397 14.64 9.64 2.26
N SER A 398 14.33 8.34 2.10
CA SER A 398 13.01 7.77 2.30
C SER A 398 13.16 6.53 3.16
N ALA A 399 12.41 6.46 4.25
CA ALA A 399 12.32 5.23 5.04
C ALA A 399 11.85 4.07 4.16
N PHE A 400 12.35 2.87 4.43
CA PHE A 400 12.00 1.67 3.67
C PHE A 400 11.77 0.49 4.60
N VAL A 401 10.93 -0.44 4.17
CA VAL A 401 10.61 -1.66 4.93
C VAL A 401 11.45 -2.82 4.41
N THR A 402 11.98 -3.64 5.31
CA THR A 402 12.80 -4.81 5.00
C THR A 402 12.68 -5.89 6.08
N ARG A 403 13.09 -7.13 5.75
CA ARG A 403 13.41 -8.17 6.75
C ARG A 403 14.92 -8.37 6.91
N PHE A 404 15.67 -8.12 5.85
CA PHE A 404 17.12 -8.24 5.81
C PHE A 404 17.75 -6.91 5.38
N LEU A 405 18.68 -6.40 6.17
CA LEU A 405 19.44 -5.21 5.81
C LEU A 405 20.90 -5.59 5.56
N ARG A 406 21.43 -5.28 4.38
CA ARG A 406 22.89 -5.28 4.16
C ARG A 406 23.43 -3.87 4.17
N PHE A 407 24.44 -3.64 4.99
CA PHE A 407 25.31 -2.48 4.89
C PHE A 407 26.53 -2.87 4.07
N VAL A 408 26.59 -2.38 2.82
CA VAL A 408 27.63 -2.73 1.83
C VAL A 408 28.62 -1.58 1.71
N ILE A 409 29.89 -1.84 1.96
CA ILE A 409 30.97 -0.85 1.83
C ILE A 409 31.39 -0.81 0.36
N THR A 410 31.23 0.33 -0.31
CA THR A 410 31.58 0.48 -1.74
C THR A 410 32.94 1.14 -1.93
N SER A 411 33.37 2.00 -0.99
CA SER A 411 34.72 2.59 -1.02
C SER A 411 35.24 2.96 0.38
N VAL A 412 36.57 2.93 0.53
CA VAL A 412 37.29 3.27 1.75
C VAL A 412 38.54 4.10 1.45
N SER A 413 38.99 4.89 2.43
CA SER A 413 40.15 5.81 2.32
C SER A 413 41.51 5.13 2.16
N ASP A 414 41.71 3.92 2.70
CA ASP A 414 42.94 3.13 2.57
C ASP A 414 42.58 1.64 2.48
N THR A 415 42.73 1.07 1.29
CA THR A 415 42.39 -0.33 0.99
C THR A 415 43.52 -1.31 1.31
N THR A 416 44.71 -0.83 1.67
CA THR A 416 45.93 -1.65 1.69
C THR A 416 46.57 -1.82 3.07
N LYS A 417 46.37 -0.86 3.99
CA LYS A 417 47.09 -0.85 5.27
C LYS A 417 46.20 -0.99 6.50
N LYS A 418 44.89 -0.74 6.39
CA LYS A 418 43.97 -0.72 7.54
C LYS A 418 42.71 -1.53 7.25
N LEU A 419 42.25 -2.25 8.27
CA LEU A 419 40.93 -2.88 8.24
C LEU A 419 39.84 -1.84 8.48
N THR A 420 38.72 -1.96 7.79
CA THR A 420 37.50 -1.21 8.10
C THR A 420 36.77 -1.89 9.26
N LYS A 421 36.99 -1.40 10.46
CA LYS A 421 36.38 -1.88 11.71
C LYS A 421 35.15 -1.06 12.06
N ILE A 422 33.99 -1.70 12.11
CA ILE A 422 32.71 -1.02 12.33
C ILE A 422 31.88 -1.65 13.45
N GLN A 423 31.12 -0.79 14.12
CA GLN A 423 29.90 -1.12 14.83
C GLN A 423 28.72 -0.46 14.09
N ILE A 424 27.57 -1.12 14.05
CA ILE A 424 26.39 -0.65 13.32
C ILE A 424 25.13 -0.73 14.19
N ASP A 425 24.33 0.32 14.13
CA ASP A 425 23.03 0.42 14.79
C ASP A 425 21.99 1.01 13.83
N PRO A 426 21.17 0.17 13.17
CA PRO A 426 20.06 0.64 12.37
C PRO A 426 18.94 1.19 13.27
N GLN A 427 18.27 2.22 12.78
CA GLN A 427 17.22 2.94 13.50
C GLN A 427 15.89 2.84 12.74
N GLY A 428 14.80 2.78 13.49
CA GLY A 428 13.44 2.68 12.97
C GLY A 428 12.51 1.92 13.91
N CYS A 429 11.66 1.05 13.38
CA CYS A 429 10.73 0.23 14.19
C CYS A 429 10.38 -1.10 13.52
N PHE A 430 9.80 -2.01 14.32
CA PHE A 430 9.12 -3.21 13.82
C PHE A 430 7.68 -2.86 13.39
N ARG A 431 7.30 -3.26 12.18
CA ARG A 431 5.99 -3.01 11.55
C ARG A 431 4.96 -4.12 11.81
N ALA A 432 5.41 -5.38 11.87
CA ALA A 432 4.55 -6.53 12.17
C ALA A 432 5.31 -7.57 13.00
N LEU A 433 4.64 -8.21 13.97
CA LEU A 433 5.15 -9.39 14.68
C LEU A 433 4.62 -10.64 13.99
N ASP A 434 5.08 -10.90 12.77
CA ASP A 434 4.62 -12.04 11.96
C ASP A 434 5.55 -13.25 12.06
N VAL A 435 6.74 -13.10 12.64
CA VAL A 435 7.70 -14.18 12.86
C VAL A 435 8.18 -14.18 14.31
N THR A 436 8.15 -15.34 14.98
CA THR A 436 8.71 -15.45 16.33
C THR A 436 10.24 -15.51 16.25
N ILE A 437 10.93 -14.97 17.25
CA ILE A 437 12.41 -14.95 17.29
C ILE A 437 13.00 -16.38 17.19
N SER A 438 12.28 -17.41 17.64
CA SER A 438 12.71 -18.81 17.48
C SER A 438 12.75 -19.31 16.02
N ASP A 439 12.02 -18.65 15.11
CA ASP A 439 11.91 -19.04 13.70
C ASP A 439 12.98 -18.35 12.82
N THR A 440 13.83 -17.47 13.37
CA THR A 440 14.73 -16.60 12.59
C THR A 440 16.15 -17.12 12.39
N CYS A 441 16.56 -18.16 13.13
CA CYS A 441 17.88 -18.80 13.00
C CYS A 441 18.01 -19.99 12.01
N PRO A 442 16.98 -20.50 11.28
CA PRO A 442 17.18 -21.62 10.37
C PRO A 442 17.81 -21.13 9.06
N TYR A 443 19.14 -21.23 9.00
CA TYR A 443 20.00 -21.08 7.81
C TYR A 443 20.19 -19.65 7.27
N VAL A 444 21.16 -18.93 7.87
CA VAL A 444 21.77 -17.73 7.29
C VAL A 444 23.09 -18.13 6.62
N PRO A 445 23.47 -17.57 5.45
CA PRO A 445 24.75 -17.88 4.80
C PRO A 445 25.92 -17.71 5.78
N PRO A 446 26.79 -18.72 5.95
CA PRO A 446 27.84 -18.64 6.95
C PRO A 446 28.91 -17.62 6.57
N THR A 447 29.23 -16.73 7.51
CA THR A 447 30.35 -15.78 7.38
C THR A 447 31.65 -16.51 7.09
N ARG A 448 32.41 -16.01 6.11
CA ARG A 448 33.72 -16.57 5.74
C ARG A 448 34.82 -15.91 6.57
N PHE A 449 35.50 -16.70 7.39
CA PHE A 449 36.58 -16.23 8.25
C PHE A 449 37.93 -16.40 7.57
N THR A 450 38.78 -15.36 7.57
CA THR A 450 40.06 -15.44 6.84
C THR A 450 41.13 -16.30 7.49
N ASP A 451 40.93 -16.67 8.75
CA ASP A 451 41.77 -17.60 9.52
C ASP A 451 41.30 -19.07 9.41
N ASN A 452 40.29 -19.36 8.58
CA ASN A 452 39.77 -20.73 8.39
C ASN A 452 40.22 -21.36 7.07
N ILE A 453 41.09 -22.37 7.17
CA ILE A 453 41.65 -23.09 6.02
C ILE A 453 40.62 -23.69 5.08
N LYS A 454 39.46 -24.13 5.60
CA LYS A 454 38.42 -24.79 4.79
C LYS A 454 37.70 -23.83 3.85
N THR A 455 37.69 -22.55 4.21
CA THR A 455 36.81 -21.55 3.58
C THR A 455 37.55 -20.32 3.06
N TRP A 456 38.87 -20.24 3.29
CA TRP A 456 39.69 -19.11 2.90
C TRP A 456 41.02 -19.50 2.25
N ARG A 457 41.81 -18.48 1.91
CA ARG A 457 43.14 -18.58 1.32
C ARG A 457 44.08 -19.36 2.22
N HIS A 458 44.77 -20.33 1.63
CA HIS A 458 45.81 -21.10 2.29
C HIS A 458 46.77 -21.67 1.26
N ALA A 459 47.97 -22.02 1.69
CA ALA A 459 48.99 -22.58 0.83
C ALA A 459 49.90 -23.56 1.56
N VAL A 460 50.53 -24.46 0.79
CA VAL A 460 51.55 -25.39 1.24
C VAL A 460 52.55 -25.67 0.13
N VAL A 461 53.82 -25.87 0.51
CA VAL A 461 54.91 -26.16 -0.42
C VAL A 461 55.41 -27.58 -0.21
N ASP A 462 55.34 -28.39 -1.26
CA ASP A 462 56.07 -29.65 -1.36
C ASP A 462 57.47 -29.36 -1.92
N ALA A 463 58.42 -29.17 -1.00
CA ALA A 463 59.82 -28.91 -1.34
C ALA A 463 60.50 -30.07 -2.08
N THR A 464 60.03 -31.31 -1.90
CA THR A 464 60.66 -32.50 -2.48
C THR A 464 60.28 -32.63 -3.94
N ASN A 465 58.98 -32.56 -4.24
CA ASN A 465 58.47 -32.63 -5.61
C ASN A 465 58.50 -31.28 -6.31
N LYS A 466 58.88 -30.21 -5.59
CA LYS A 466 58.97 -28.86 -6.12
C LYS A 466 57.62 -28.32 -6.62
N ILE A 467 56.57 -28.49 -5.79
CA ILE A 467 55.20 -28.07 -6.12
C ILE A 467 54.66 -27.14 -5.04
N VAL A 468 54.01 -26.06 -5.44
CA VAL A 468 53.23 -25.19 -4.56
C VAL A 468 51.75 -25.46 -4.77
N TYR A 469 51.04 -25.65 -3.67
CA TYR A 469 49.59 -25.80 -3.65
C TYR A 469 48.99 -24.61 -2.92
N PHE A 470 47.94 -24.02 -3.47
CA PHE A 470 47.19 -22.99 -2.76
C PHE A 470 45.71 -23.05 -3.12
N CYS A 471 44.87 -22.48 -2.26
CA CYS A 471 43.49 -22.21 -2.60
C CYS A 471 43.13 -20.75 -2.29
N ILE A 472 42.11 -20.24 -2.96
CA ILE A 472 41.57 -18.90 -2.80
C ILE A 472 40.04 -18.95 -2.86
N TYR A 473 39.39 -18.16 -2.01
CA TYR A 473 37.95 -17.96 -2.09
C TYR A 473 37.61 -17.00 -3.24
N HIS A 474 36.78 -17.47 -4.16
CA HIS A 474 36.30 -16.67 -5.29
C HIS A 474 34.96 -16.04 -4.92
N THR A 475 34.93 -14.70 -4.81
CA THR A 475 33.74 -13.95 -4.38
C THR A 475 32.56 -14.09 -5.35
N ILE A 476 32.81 -14.03 -6.66
CA ILE A 476 31.75 -14.17 -7.69
C ILE A 476 31.17 -15.61 -7.73
N LYS A 477 32.04 -16.64 -7.75
CA LYS A 477 31.60 -18.05 -7.81
C LYS A 477 31.16 -18.60 -6.45
N MET A 478 31.30 -17.80 -5.38
CA MET A 478 31.00 -18.16 -3.99
C MET A 478 31.58 -19.51 -3.54
N ARG A 479 32.78 -19.85 -4.02
CA ARG A 479 33.45 -21.12 -3.71
C ARG A 479 34.96 -20.97 -3.66
N THR A 480 35.61 -21.87 -2.95
CA THR A 480 37.07 -22.00 -2.95
C THR A 480 37.53 -22.63 -4.25
N LEU A 481 38.59 -22.08 -4.85
CA LEU A 481 39.30 -22.64 -6.00
C LEU A 481 40.72 -22.96 -5.58
N CYS A 482 41.18 -24.13 -5.97
CA CYS A 482 42.49 -24.65 -5.59
C CYS A 482 43.38 -24.79 -6.84
N TYR A 483 44.68 -24.58 -6.67
CA TYR A 483 45.68 -24.55 -7.72
C TYR A 483 46.95 -25.26 -7.26
N SER A 484 47.67 -25.82 -8.22
CA SER A 484 49.01 -26.38 -8.08
C SER A 484 49.94 -25.74 -9.11
N GLY A 485 51.22 -25.59 -8.81
CA GLY A 485 52.21 -25.04 -9.74
C GLY A 485 53.62 -25.52 -9.43
N ALA A 486 54.47 -25.57 -10.44
CA ALA A 486 55.89 -25.91 -10.27
C ALA A 486 56.63 -24.85 -9.43
N THR A 487 57.81 -25.19 -8.89
CA THR A 487 58.58 -24.36 -7.94
C THR A 487 58.95 -22.95 -8.38
N ASP A 488 58.87 -22.61 -9.65
CA ASP A 488 59.16 -21.25 -10.11
C ASP A 488 57.89 -20.36 -10.13
N GLY A 489 56.71 -20.96 -9.90
CA GLY A 489 55.42 -20.28 -9.93
C GLY A 489 55.08 -19.68 -11.30
N THR A 490 55.62 -20.23 -12.38
CA THR A 490 55.42 -19.71 -13.75
C THR A 490 54.16 -20.26 -14.41
N VAL A 491 53.79 -21.50 -14.08
CA VAL A 491 52.60 -22.18 -14.61
C VAL A 491 51.76 -22.68 -13.45
N TRP A 492 50.47 -22.35 -13.50
CA TRP A 492 49.47 -22.75 -12.50
C TRP A 492 48.39 -23.60 -13.15
N GLN A 493 48.06 -24.70 -12.49
CA GLN A 493 47.01 -25.61 -12.90
C GLN A 493 45.89 -25.59 -11.86
N ALA A 494 44.66 -25.41 -12.33
CA ALA A 494 43.49 -25.54 -11.47
C ALA A 494 43.32 -27.00 -11.05
N ALA A 495 43.15 -27.21 -9.75
CA ALA A 495 42.69 -28.48 -9.21
C ALA A 495 41.24 -28.76 -9.66
N PRO A 496 40.79 -30.02 -9.67
CA PRO A 496 39.41 -30.35 -9.97
C PRO A 496 38.42 -29.56 -9.11
N PRO A 497 37.26 -29.11 -9.65
CA PRO A 497 36.32 -28.27 -8.91
C PRO A 497 35.71 -28.90 -7.64
N TYR A 498 35.84 -30.21 -7.46
CA TYR A 498 35.38 -30.90 -6.26
C TYR A 498 36.37 -30.76 -5.09
N ILE A 499 37.62 -30.34 -5.32
CA ILE A 499 38.59 -30.09 -4.26
C ILE A 499 38.19 -28.83 -3.49
N GLY A 500 37.94 -28.98 -2.19
CA GLY A 500 37.58 -27.88 -1.31
C GLY A 500 38.81 -27.14 -0.79
N TYR A 501 39.78 -27.88 -0.26
CA TYR A 501 41.02 -27.33 0.29
C TYR A 501 42.16 -28.35 0.34
N PHE A 502 43.40 -27.86 0.42
CA PHE A 502 44.58 -28.64 0.74
C PHE A 502 44.81 -28.63 2.25
N SER A 503 44.89 -29.82 2.86
CA SER A 503 45.18 -29.95 4.30
C SER A 503 46.68 -29.82 4.59
N GLY A 504 47.53 -30.29 3.68
CA GLY A 504 48.98 -30.25 3.83
C GLY A 504 49.70 -31.25 2.94
N VAL A 505 50.99 -31.51 3.22
CA VAL A 505 51.85 -32.45 2.49
C VAL A 505 52.35 -33.54 3.42
N ASP A 506 52.08 -34.79 3.05
CA ASP A 506 52.55 -36.00 3.72
C ASP A 506 53.91 -36.45 3.14
N LYS A 507 54.98 -36.31 3.92
CA LYS A 507 56.35 -36.73 3.55
C LYS A 507 56.71 -38.15 3.97
N SER A 508 55.80 -38.87 4.64
CA SER A 508 56.08 -40.24 5.09
C SER A 508 56.18 -41.22 3.91
N VAL A 509 55.51 -40.90 2.81
CA VAL A 509 55.52 -41.67 1.57
C VAL A 509 56.50 -41.11 0.54
N LYS A 510 57.04 -41.98 -0.32
CA LYS A 510 57.91 -41.61 -1.43
C LYS A 510 57.25 -42.00 -2.77
N PRO A 511 56.97 -41.07 -3.69
CA PRO A 511 57.13 -39.61 -3.53
C PRO A 511 56.11 -39.03 -2.52
N PRO A 512 56.41 -37.86 -1.89
CA PRO A 512 55.46 -37.15 -1.05
C PRO A 512 54.16 -36.85 -1.78
N ARG A 513 53.09 -36.63 -1.03
CA ARG A 513 51.76 -36.34 -1.57
C ARG A 513 51.08 -35.21 -0.83
N ALA A 514 50.41 -34.32 -1.56
CA ALA A 514 49.51 -33.33 -0.98
C ALA A 514 48.17 -34.01 -0.66
N LEU A 515 47.65 -33.75 0.55
CA LEU A 515 46.37 -34.25 1.02
C LEU A 515 45.31 -33.17 0.85
N CYS A 516 44.15 -33.54 0.30
CA CYS A 516 43.05 -32.64 0.01
C CYS A 516 41.74 -33.23 0.52
N VAL A 517 40.79 -32.35 0.79
CA VAL A 517 39.42 -32.72 1.14
C VAL A 517 38.49 -32.10 0.10
N ASP A 518 37.43 -32.82 -0.26
CA ASP A 518 36.45 -32.30 -1.19
C ASP A 518 35.62 -31.14 -0.58
N ALA A 519 34.94 -30.38 -1.43
CA ALA A 519 34.19 -29.18 -1.02
C ALA A 519 33.03 -29.46 -0.05
N LYS A 520 32.65 -30.74 0.13
CA LYS A 520 31.58 -31.18 1.04
C LYS A 520 32.10 -31.84 2.32
N ASP A 521 33.41 -31.89 2.54
CA ASP A 521 34.03 -32.64 3.65
C ASP A 521 33.61 -34.14 3.68
N ALA A 522 33.25 -34.71 2.52
CA ALA A 522 32.74 -36.06 2.35
C ALA A 522 33.78 -37.05 1.80
N ALA A 523 34.79 -36.57 1.07
CA ALA A 523 35.81 -37.40 0.44
C ALA A 523 37.23 -36.85 0.68
N TYR A 524 38.16 -37.79 0.84
CA TYR A 524 39.58 -37.51 1.05
C TYR A 524 40.35 -37.97 -0.18
N VAL A 525 41.23 -37.11 -0.67
CA VAL A 525 42.02 -37.39 -1.87
C VAL A 525 43.46 -36.94 -1.67
N TYR A 526 44.36 -37.49 -2.47
CA TYR A 526 45.74 -37.03 -2.52
C TYR A 526 46.23 -36.85 -3.95
N THR A 527 47.28 -36.05 -4.11
CA THR A 527 47.99 -35.89 -5.38
C THR A 527 49.50 -35.90 -5.14
N LYS A 528 50.26 -36.43 -6.10
CA LYS A 528 51.73 -36.48 -6.06
C LYS A 528 52.37 -35.42 -6.97
N ASP A 529 51.61 -34.92 -7.94
CA ASP A 529 52.08 -34.04 -9.02
C ASP A 529 51.21 -32.78 -9.19
N GLY A 530 50.12 -32.66 -8.44
CA GLY A 530 49.15 -31.58 -8.60
C GLY A 530 48.26 -31.71 -9.83
N LEU A 531 48.37 -32.81 -10.59
CA LEU A 531 47.63 -33.08 -11.83
C LEU A 531 46.59 -34.18 -11.61
N PHE A 532 47.04 -35.30 -11.02
CA PHE A 532 46.22 -36.49 -10.83
C PHE A 532 45.86 -36.63 -9.35
N PHE A 533 44.56 -36.77 -9.09
CA PHE A 533 43.99 -36.89 -7.75
C PHE A 533 43.45 -38.30 -7.56
N SER A 534 43.90 -38.96 -6.51
CA SER A 534 43.51 -40.33 -6.15
C SER A 534 42.73 -40.35 -4.84
N PRO A 535 41.67 -41.17 -4.72
CA PRO A 535 40.93 -41.29 -3.47
C PRO A 535 41.78 -41.91 -2.36
N MET A 536 41.43 -41.57 -1.11
CA MET A 536 42.06 -42.04 0.12
C MET A 536 40.99 -42.36 1.15
N SER A 537 41.22 -43.34 2.02
CA SER A 537 40.33 -43.61 3.14
C SER A 537 40.45 -42.52 4.21
N LYS A 538 39.39 -42.24 4.97
CA LYS A 538 39.46 -41.30 6.09
C LYS A 538 40.52 -41.71 7.12
N ALA A 539 40.67 -43.01 7.38
CA ALA A 539 41.65 -43.52 8.33
C ALA A 539 43.09 -43.23 7.88
N ASP A 540 43.41 -43.42 6.59
CA ASP A 540 44.74 -43.11 6.04
C ASP A 540 45.01 -41.59 6.05
N PHE A 541 43.97 -40.79 5.77
CA PHE A 541 44.07 -39.33 5.82
C PHE A 541 44.36 -38.86 7.26
N ASP A 542 43.56 -39.32 8.23
CA ASP A 542 43.73 -38.96 9.64
C ASP A 542 45.10 -39.41 10.17
N ALA A 543 45.56 -40.61 9.80
CA ALA A 543 46.88 -41.12 10.17
C ALA A 543 48.01 -40.24 9.59
N ALA A 544 47.88 -39.80 8.33
CA ALA A 544 48.87 -38.94 7.70
C ALA A 544 48.88 -37.53 8.31
N VAL A 545 47.71 -36.93 8.58
CA VAL A 545 47.60 -35.61 9.24
C VAL A 545 48.09 -35.66 10.69
N GLY A 546 47.85 -36.77 11.40
CA GLY A 546 48.32 -36.98 12.77
C GLY A 546 49.84 -37.19 12.92
N ALA A 547 50.53 -37.53 11.82
CA ALA A 547 51.97 -37.77 11.80
C ALA A 547 52.79 -36.46 11.77
N SER A 548 52.80 -35.73 12.88
CA SER A 548 53.37 -34.38 13.01
C SER A 548 54.84 -34.22 12.57
N ALA A 549 55.64 -35.29 12.64
CA ALA A 549 57.04 -35.25 12.20
C ALA A 549 57.22 -35.24 10.67
N THR A 550 56.25 -35.77 9.92
CA THR A 550 56.33 -35.94 8.46
C THR A 550 55.26 -35.15 7.71
N PHE A 551 54.26 -34.63 8.40
CA PHE A 551 53.20 -33.83 7.82
C PHE A 551 53.50 -32.34 7.90
N ILE A 552 53.48 -31.67 6.75
CA ILE A 552 53.51 -30.20 6.68
C ILE A 552 52.10 -29.70 6.48
N ALA A 553 51.50 -29.17 7.53
CA ALA A 553 50.18 -28.56 7.44
C ALA A 553 50.19 -27.37 6.49
N ALA A 554 49.12 -27.24 5.70
CA ALA A 554 48.88 -26.04 4.94
C ALA A 554 48.62 -24.86 5.88
N LYS A 555 49.19 -23.70 5.51
CA LYS A 555 49.10 -22.49 6.33
C LYS A 555 48.05 -21.58 5.75
N VAL A 556 47.15 -21.12 6.62
CA VAL A 556 46.17 -20.09 6.27
C VAL A 556 46.90 -18.79 5.98
N VAL A 557 46.41 -18.04 5.01
CA VAL A 557 46.90 -16.70 4.65
C VAL A 557 45.79 -15.71 4.98
N PRO A 558 45.78 -15.13 6.20
CA PRO A 558 44.75 -14.19 6.61
C PRO A 558 44.75 -12.94 5.73
N SER A 559 43.58 -12.37 5.47
CA SER A 559 43.47 -11.09 4.78
C SER A 559 43.53 -9.93 5.76
N THR A 560 44.61 -9.88 6.56
CA THR A 560 44.88 -8.83 7.54
C THR A 560 46.18 -8.08 7.21
N PRO A 561 46.31 -6.80 7.62
CA PRO A 561 47.55 -6.05 7.41
C PRO A 561 48.76 -6.71 8.09
N ALA A 562 49.93 -6.63 7.44
CA ALA A 562 51.24 -6.97 8.00
C ALA A 562 51.46 -8.43 8.44
N VAL A 563 50.61 -9.38 7.99
CA VAL A 563 50.84 -10.82 8.22
C VAL A 563 51.51 -11.42 6.98
N SER A 564 52.80 -11.69 7.08
CA SER A 564 53.53 -12.52 6.11
C SER A 564 53.68 -13.92 6.70
N VAL A 565 53.19 -14.92 5.97
CA VAL A 565 53.24 -16.33 6.31
C VAL A 565 54.38 -16.99 5.56
N ASP A 566 55.38 -17.50 6.27
CA ASP A 566 56.45 -18.31 5.66
C ASP A 566 55.89 -19.69 5.27
N LEU A 567 55.96 -20.01 3.98
CA LEU A 567 55.45 -21.26 3.40
C LEU A 567 56.55 -22.32 3.19
N PHE A 568 57.82 -22.01 3.48
CA PHE A 568 59.04 -22.81 3.29
C PHE A 568 59.85 -22.51 2.01
N ASN A 569 61.18 -22.68 2.05
CA ASN A 569 62.11 -22.49 0.91
C ASN A 569 62.03 -21.13 0.20
N GLY A 570 61.85 -20.06 0.97
CA GLY A 570 61.75 -18.70 0.42
C GLY A 570 60.40 -18.37 -0.21
N TRP A 571 59.43 -19.29 -0.13
CA TRP A 571 58.04 -18.98 -0.40
C TRP A 571 57.41 -18.28 0.80
N THR A 572 56.77 -17.15 0.54
CA THR A 572 56.01 -16.39 1.54
C THR A 572 54.65 -16.04 0.95
N ALA A 573 53.62 -15.95 1.78
CA ALA A 573 52.32 -15.43 1.36
C ALA A 573 51.83 -14.35 2.33
N ASP A 574 51.21 -13.32 1.78
CA ASP A 574 50.62 -12.22 2.54
C ASP A 574 49.26 -11.83 1.95
N ASN A 575 48.71 -10.69 2.36
CA ASN A 575 47.44 -10.16 1.84
C ASN A 575 47.49 -9.72 0.37
N THR A 576 48.67 -9.60 -0.25
CA THR A 576 48.85 -9.24 -1.67
C THR A 576 48.97 -10.46 -2.57
N GLY A 577 49.63 -11.51 -2.11
CA GLY A 577 49.87 -12.67 -2.95
C GLY A 577 50.76 -13.74 -2.35
N ILE A 578 51.17 -14.67 -3.20
CA ILE A 578 52.26 -15.61 -2.93
C ILE A 578 53.51 -15.09 -3.64
N LYS A 579 54.63 -15.05 -2.91
CA LYS A 579 55.94 -14.58 -3.37
C LYS A 579 56.98 -15.69 -3.23
N LEU A 580 57.92 -15.72 -4.17
CA LEU A 580 59.13 -16.54 -4.10
C LEU A 580 60.33 -15.61 -4.08
N MET A 581 61.13 -15.65 -3.01
CA MET A 581 62.28 -14.77 -2.83
C MET A 581 61.92 -13.28 -3.02
N GLY A 582 60.74 -12.89 -2.53
CA GLY A 582 60.20 -11.53 -2.64
C GLY A 582 59.52 -11.20 -3.97
N ALA A 583 59.70 -11.99 -5.03
CA ALA A 583 59.03 -11.78 -6.31
C ALA A 583 57.60 -12.34 -6.29
N LEU A 584 56.60 -11.52 -6.65
CA LEU A 584 55.19 -11.92 -6.73
C LEU A 584 54.99 -13.00 -7.80
N LYS A 585 54.38 -14.12 -7.41
CA LYS A 585 54.08 -15.27 -8.27
C LYS A 585 52.59 -15.52 -8.44
N VAL A 586 51.82 -15.16 -7.42
CA VAL A 586 50.36 -15.22 -7.41
C VAL A 586 49.89 -13.89 -6.87
N ASP A 587 49.05 -13.17 -7.62
CA ASP A 587 48.36 -11.98 -7.13
C ASP A 587 46.91 -12.36 -6.82
N TRP A 588 46.50 -12.17 -5.57
CA TRP A 588 45.13 -12.52 -5.15
C TRP A 588 44.06 -11.72 -5.88
N SER A 589 44.38 -10.52 -6.36
CA SER A 589 43.45 -9.65 -7.08
C SER A 589 43.22 -10.09 -8.53
N THR A 590 44.23 -10.69 -9.18
CA THR A 590 44.12 -11.13 -10.58
C THR A 590 43.73 -12.60 -10.72
N CYS A 591 43.97 -13.42 -9.70
CA CYS A 591 43.64 -14.86 -9.74
C CYS A 591 42.14 -15.18 -9.85
N CYS A 592 41.27 -14.16 -9.84
CA CYS A 592 39.82 -14.30 -9.84
C CYS A 592 39.11 -13.68 -11.07
N ASN A 593 39.86 -13.25 -12.09
CA ASN A 593 39.30 -12.72 -13.35
C ASN A 593 39.41 -13.72 -14.50
#